data_AF-A0A968MV13-F1
#
_entry.id   AF-A0A968MV13-F1
#
_cell.length_a   1.000
_cell.length_b   1.000
_cell.length_c   1.000
_cell.angle_alpha   90.00
_cell.angle_beta   90.00
_cell.angle_gamma   90.00
#
_symmetry.space_group_name_H-M   'P 1'
#
loop_
_entity.id
_entity.type
_entity.pdbx_description
1 polymer ?
#
loop_
_entity_poly.entity_id
_entity_poly.type
_entity_poly.pdbx_seq_one_letter_code
_entity_poly.pdbx_strand_id
1 'polypeptide(L)'
;MKDTLHALIQGSSGSGKTHLLSKIASLMPQERVVKFTRVTENSFYNYDEFFFRNKLICLEDIDGLKEEALFAWRELISNNQLSSSTSQKDENGNIRSAQRIVRGPMASICATTHGAIYEDNMSRLFIIAVDESKEQTERIMQYQSLAASGIADKEKEKEAREFLQNCIRMLKPLEV
;
A
#
# COMPACT_ATOMS: atom_id res chain seq x y z
N MET A 1 7.18 12.31 14.43
CA MET A 1 6.02 11.41 14.25
C MET A 1 6.46 10.02 14.66
N LYS A 2 5.95 9.50 15.79
CA LYS A 2 6.20 8.13 16.22
C LYS A 2 5.18 7.25 15.49
N ASP A 3 5.68 6.57 14.46
CA ASP A 3 5.06 5.44 13.74
C ASP A 3 3.95 5.77 12.73
N THR A 4 4.20 5.38 11.47
CA THR A 4 3.21 5.36 10.39
C THR A 4 2.28 4.16 10.53
N LEU A 5 1.07 4.29 9.98
CA LEU A 5 0.09 3.22 10.05
C LEU A 5 0.25 2.25 8.87
N HIS A 6 0.19 0.96 9.17
CA HIS A 6 0.33 -0.12 8.19
C HIS A 6 -0.80 -1.14 8.36
N ALA A 7 -1.50 -1.46 7.27
CA ALA A 7 -2.73 -2.25 7.29
C ALA A 7 -2.60 -3.55 6.51
N LEU A 8 -3.25 -4.61 6.99
CA LEU A 8 -3.46 -5.86 6.25
C LEU A 8 -4.95 -6.13 6.07
N ILE A 9 -5.40 -6.21 4.82
CA ILE A 9 -6.76 -6.58 4.46
C ILE A 9 -6.85 -8.12 4.40
N GLN A 10 -7.76 -8.67 5.19
CA GLN A 10 -8.01 -10.10 5.29
C GLN A 10 -9.47 -10.43 4.94
N GLY A 11 -9.67 -11.58 4.32
CA GLY A 11 -10.99 -12.10 3.94
C GLY A 11 -10.84 -13.31 3.03
N SER A 12 -11.95 -14.01 2.77
CA SER A 12 -11.97 -15.18 1.90
C SER A 12 -11.59 -14.85 0.46
N SER A 13 -11.20 -15.86 -0.32
CA SER A 13 -10.92 -15.65 -1.75
C SER A 13 -12.19 -15.13 -2.45
N GLY A 14 -12.05 -14.06 -3.24
CA GLY A 14 -13.20 -13.42 -3.90
C GLY A 14 -14.01 -12.45 -3.03
N SER A 15 -13.67 -12.24 -1.75
CA SER A 15 -14.44 -11.35 -0.86
C SER A 15 -14.39 -9.86 -1.22
N GLY A 16 -13.51 -9.45 -2.14
CA GLY A 16 -13.36 -8.06 -2.55
C GLY A 16 -12.18 -7.31 -1.92
N LYS A 17 -11.21 -8.01 -1.32
CA LYS A 17 -9.99 -7.41 -0.75
C LYS A 17 -9.28 -6.43 -1.69
N THR A 18 -8.98 -6.87 -2.91
CA THR A 18 -8.31 -6.04 -3.94
C THR A 18 -9.20 -4.85 -4.34
N HIS A 19 -10.52 -5.03 -4.34
CA HIS A 19 -11.45 -3.93 -4.59
C HIS A 19 -11.37 -2.87 -3.48
N LEU A 20 -11.41 -3.29 -2.21
CA LEU A 20 -11.27 -2.40 -1.06
C LEU A 20 -9.94 -1.63 -1.11
N LEU A 21 -8.83 -2.34 -1.32
CA LEU A 21 -7.49 -1.75 -1.46
C LEU A 21 -7.45 -0.70 -2.58
N SER A 22 -7.98 -1.05 -3.76
CA SER A 22 -8.01 -0.15 -4.92
C SER A 22 -8.87 1.08 -4.67
N LYS A 23 -10.01 0.92 -3.97
CA LYS A 23 -10.88 2.03 -3.58
C LYS A 23 -10.18 2.98 -2.60
N ILE A 24 -9.57 2.46 -1.54
CA ILE A 24 -8.79 3.29 -0.59
C ILE A 24 -7.70 4.05 -1.33
N ALA A 25 -6.94 3.39 -2.19
CA ALA A 25 -5.89 4.02 -2.97
C ALA A 25 -6.43 5.09 -3.94
N SER A 26 -7.65 4.94 -4.46
CA SER A 26 -8.29 5.95 -5.32
C SER A 26 -8.74 7.20 -4.54
N LEU A 27 -8.98 7.08 -3.22
CA LEU A 27 -9.36 8.20 -2.35
C LEU A 27 -8.15 9.01 -1.88
N MET A 28 -6.93 8.49 -2.06
CA MET A 28 -5.69 9.17 -1.73
C MET A 28 -5.19 10.05 -2.91
N PRO A 29 -4.42 11.11 -2.65
CA PRO A 29 -3.75 11.88 -3.70
C PRO A 29 -2.88 10.95 -4.55
N GLN A 30 -3.14 10.87 -5.86
CA GLN A 30 -2.51 9.86 -6.72
C GLN A 30 -0.98 10.01 -6.79
N GLU A 31 -0.46 11.22 -6.67
CA GLU A 31 0.97 11.50 -6.60
C GLU A 31 1.65 10.95 -5.32
N ARG A 32 0.87 10.60 -4.30
CA ARG A 32 1.34 9.98 -3.04
C ARG A 32 1.04 8.49 -2.96
N VAL A 33 0.52 7.85 -4.01
CA VAL A 33 0.19 6.41 -4.02
C VAL A 33 1.17 5.65 -4.89
N VAL A 34 1.67 4.53 -4.38
CA VAL A 34 2.45 3.56 -5.17
C VAL A 34 1.77 2.21 -5.06
N LYS A 35 1.38 1.62 -6.20
CA LYS A 35 0.75 0.30 -6.25
C LYS A 35 1.71 -0.72 -6.82
N PHE A 36 1.83 -1.86 -6.14
CA PHE A 36 2.56 -3.01 -6.62
C PHE A 36 1.63 -4.21 -6.76
N THR A 37 1.56 -4.73 -7.99
CA THR A 37 0.97 -6.04 -8.29
C THR A 37 1.97 -7.16 -8.09
N ARG A 38 3.27 -6.86 -8.24
CA ARG A 38 4.39 -7.79 -8.05
C ARG A 38 5.64 -7.02 -7.65
N VAL A 39 6.43 -7.61 -6.75
CA VAL A 39 7.72 -7.06 -6.30
C VAL A 39 8.79 -8.14 -6.45
N THR A 40 9.94 -7.78 -7.02
CA THR A 40 11.11 -8.67 -7.08
C THR A 40 11.91 -8.59 -5.77
N GLU A 41 12.67 -9.64 -5.45
CA GLU A 41 13.42 -9.82 -4.19
C GLU A 41 14.14 -8.56 -3.71
N ASN A 42 14.87 -7.88 -4.61
CA ASN A 42 15.72 -6.74 -4.25
C ASN A 42 15.14 -5.38 -4.66
N SER A 43 13.89 -5.33 -5.14
CA SER A 43 13.29 -4.11 -5.69
C SER A 43 13.32 -2.94 -4.70
N PHE A 44 12.96 -3.18 -3.44
CA PHE A 44 12.89 -2.15 -2.41
C PHE A 44 14.22 -1.45 -2.13
N TYR A 45 15.35 -2.13 -2.35
CA TYR A 45 16.70 -1.57 -2.15
C TYR A 45 17.18 -0.67 -3.31
N ASN A 46 16.49 -0.71 -4.46
CA ASN A 46 16.96 -0.08 -5.70
C ASN A 46 16.25 1.25 -6.03
N TYR A 47 15.24 1.62 -5.25
CA TYR A 47 14.57 2.92 -5.41
C TYR A 47 15.47 4.09 -5.00
N ASP A 48 15.13 5.29 -5.47
CA ASP A 48 15.79 6.51 -5.02
C ASP A 48 15.56 6.77 -3.53
N GLU A 49 16.49 7.48 -2.90
CA GLU A 49 16.57 7.61 -1.44
C GLU A 49 15.27 8.09 -0.79
N PHE A 50 14.52 8.99 -1.42
CA PHE A 50 13.28 9.53 -0.86
C PHE A 50 12.03 9.06 -1.59
N PHE A 51 12.12 8.02 -2.42
CA PHE A 51 11.01 7.58 -3.26
C PHE A 51 9.75 7.23 -2.46
N PHE A 52 9.88 6.59 -1.29
CA PHE A 52 8.74 6.15 -0.47
C PHE A 52 8.26 7.17 0.55
N ARG A 53 9.02 8.25 0.76
CA ARG A 53 8.71 9.25 1.79
C ARG A 53 7.33 9.86 1.57
N ASN A 54 6.50 9.81 2.61
CA ASN A 54 5.12 10.34 2.65
C ASN A 54 4.20 9.74 1.57
N LYS A 55 4.47 8.50 1.15
CA LYS A 55 3.61 7.76 0.21
C LYS A 55 2.84 6.64 0.91
N LEU A 56 1.68 6.33 0.36
CA LEU A 56 0.94 5.11 0.63
C LEU A 56 1.39 4.02 -0.33
N ILE A 57 1.93 2.94 0.20
CA ILE A 57 2.35 1.77 -0.55
C ILE A 57 1.26 0.71 -0.50
N CYS A 58 0.74 0.35 -1.66
CA CYS A 58 -0.31 -0.64 -1.81
C CYS A 58 0.27 -1.94 -2.37
N LEU A 59 0.22 -3.03 -1.61
CA LEU A 59 0.60 -4.37 -2.07
C LEU A 59 -0.67 -5.19 -2.31
N GLU A 60 -0.96 -5.51 -3.57
CA GLU A 60 -2.20 -6.22 -3.90
C GLU A 60 -2.22 -7.68 -3.45
N ASP A 61 -1.04 -8.30 -3.36
CA ASP A 61 -0.85 -9.65 -2.86
C ASP A 61 0.47 -9.73 -2.12
N ILE A 62 0.40 -9.75 -0.78
CA ILE A 62 1.59 -9.89 0.07
C ILE A 62 2.15 -11.31 0.04
N ASP A 63 1.33 -12.32 -0.25
CA ASP A 63 1.74 -13.72 -0.22
C ASP A 63 2.56 -14.08 -1.47
N GLY A 64 2.38 -13.31 -2.55
CA GLY A 64 3.18 -13.40 -3.77
C GLY A 64 4.58 -12.77 -3.68
N LEU A 65 4.91 -12.09 -2.57
CA LEU A 65 6.26 -11.56 -2.35
C LEU A 65 7.20 -12.68 -1.89
N LYS A 66 8.44 -12.64 -2.40
CA LYS A 66 9.50 -13.50 -1.87
C LYS A 66 9.97 -13.01 -0.50
N GLU A 67 10.56 -13.90 0.30
CA GLU A 67 11.02 -13.61 1.66
C GLU A 67 11.96 -12.41 1.74
N GLU A 68 12.85 -12.23 0.77
CA GLU A 68 13.78 -11.09 0.71
C GLU A 68 13.04 -9.75 0.57
N ALA A 69 12.00 -9.72 -0.28
CA ALA A 69 11.18 -8.53 -0.45
C ALA A 69 10.30 -8.27 0.79
N LEU A 70 9.77 -9.33 1.42
CA LEU A 70 9.03 -9.22 2.68
C LEU A 70 9.93 -8.71 3.81
N PHE A 71 11.19 -9.16 3.87
CA PHE A 71 12.17 -8.70 4.85
C PHE A 71 12.48 -7.21 4.66
N ALA A 72 12.79 -6.79 3.43
CA ALA A 72 13.03 -5.38 3.11
C ALA A 72 11.81 -4.50 3.44
N TRP A 73 10.61 -4.97 3.12
CA TRP A 73 9.39 -4.25 3.47
C TRP A 73 9.19 -4.13 4.99
N ARG A 74 9.40 -5.21 5.74
CA ARG A 74 9.36 -5.20 7.22
C ARG A 74 10.38 -4.24 7.82
N GLU A 75 11.58 -4.19 7.27
CA GLU A 75 12.66 -3.29 7.72
C GLU A 75 12.31 -1.82 7.44
N LEU A 76 11.70 -1.50 6.29
CA LEU A 76 11.18 -0.15 6.02
C LEU A 76 10.11 0.27 7.04
N ILE A 77 9.22 -0.64 7.42
CA ILE A 77 8.18 -0.37 8.42
C ILE A 77 8.81 -0.09 9.79
N SER A 78 9.73 -0.95 10.23
CA SER A 78 10.31 -0.85 11.57
C SER A 78 11.34 0.28 11.71
N ASN A 79 12.16 0.51 10.69
CA ASN A 79 13.33 1.39 10.78
C ASN A 79 13.19 2.68 9.96
N ASN A 80 12.14 2.84 9.15
CA ASN A 80 11.98 3.93 8.18
C ASN A 80 13.15 4.07 7.18
N GLN A 81 13.98 3.03 7.04
CA GLN A 81 15.16 3.07 6.19
C GLN A 81 15.58 1.64 5.80
N LEU A 82 16.09 1.51 4.57
CA LEU A 82 16.91 0.39 4.10
C LEU A 82 18.30 0.91 3.77
N SER A 83 19.30 0.08 4.04
CA SER A 83 20.67 0.30 3.60
C SER A 83 21.22 -0.98 3.01
N SER A 84 21.67 -0.93 1.76
CA SER A 84 22.32 -2.06 1.10
C SER A 84 23.67 -1.64 0.49
N SER A 85 24.58 -2.60 0.38
CA SER A 85 25.83 -2.42 -0.36
C SER A 85 25.67 -3.05 -1.73
N THR A 86 25.94 -2.29 -2.79
CA THR A 86 25.82 -2.73 -4.18
C THR A 86 27.12 -2.47 -4.93
N SER A 87 27.41 -3.30 -5.91
CA SER A 87 28.54 -3.06 -6.81
C SER A 87 28.12 -2.08 -7.90
N GLN A 88 28.83 -0.95 -8.01
CA GLN A 88 28.68 -0.01 -9.13
C GLN A 88 29.96 0.03 -9.96
N LYS A 89 29.77 0.17 -11.27
CA LYS A 89 30.86 0.36 -12.22
C LYS A 89 31.12 1.86 -12.34
N ASP A 90 32.35 2.29 -12.07
CA ASP A 90 32.75 3.69 -12.28
C ASP A 90 32.94 3.98 -13.78
N GLU A 91 33.11 5.26 -14.12
CA GLU A 91 33.32 5.72 -15.51
C GLU A 91 34.57 5.09 -16.16
N ASN A 92 35.53 4.64 -15.35
CA ASN A 92 36.76 3.98 -15.79
C ASN A 92 36.61 2.45 -15.90
N GLY A 93 35.42 1.93 -15.60
CA GLY A 93 35.08 0.52 -15.70
C GLY A 93 35.46 -0.34 -14.49
N ASN A 94 35.96 0.25 -13.40
CA ASN A 94 36.27 -0.47 -12.18
C ASN A 94 35.01 -0.71 -11.37
N ILE A 95 34.92 -1.88 -10.74
CA ILE A 95 33.83 -2.21 -9.82
C ILE A 95 34.18 -1.68 -8.43
N ARG A 96 33.33 -0.81 -7.89
CA ARG A 96 33.44 -0.29 -6.52
C ARG A 96 32.16 -0.60 -5.75
N SER A 97 32.30 -0.85 -4.45
CA SER A 97 31.13 -0.94 -3.57
C SER A 97 30.55 0.46 -3.35
N ALA A 98 29.24 0.57 -3.50
CA ALA A 98 28.47 1.78 -3.28
C ALA A 98 27.30 1.46 -2.34
N GLN A 99 27.11 2.32 -1.33
CA GLN A 99 25.97 2.22 -0.44
C GLN A 99 24.72 2.79 -1.12
N ARG A 100 23.63 2.03 -1.07
CA ARG A 100 22.28 2.45 -1.46
C ARG A 100 21.47 2.64 -0.19
N ILE A 101 20.82 3.79 -0.06
CA ILE A 101 19.94 4.11 1.07
C ILE A 101 18.56 4.41 0.49
N VAL A 102 17.53 3.82 1.09
CA VAL A 102 16.12 4.12 0.78
C VAL A 102 15.43 4.50 2.08
N ARG A 103 14.72 5.62 2.12
CA ARG A 103 14.14 6.22 3.32
C ARG A 103 12.63 6.38 3.21
N GLY A 104 11.97 6.13 4.33
CA GLY A 104 10.60 6.56 4.61
C GLY A 104 10.53 7.96 5.23
N PRO A 105 9.51 8.22 6.09
CA PRO A 105 8.46 7.29 6.49
C PRO A 105 7.45 7.00 5.37
N MET A 106 6.82 5.83 5.39
CA MET A 106 5.78 5.43 4.44
C MET A 106 4.60 4.82 5.19
N ALA A 107 3.38 4.95 4.67
CA ALA A 107 2.27 4.10 5.10
C ALA A 107 2.13 2.93 4.14
N SER A 108 1.59 1.79 4.59
CA SER A 108 1.28 0.69 3.66
C SER A 108 -0.08 0.07 3.92
N ILE A 109 -0.68 -0.45 2.86
CA ILE A 109 -1.87 -1.29 2.91
C ILE A 109 -1.67 -2.48 1.99
N CYS A 110 -1.89 -3.68 2.52
CA CYS A 110 -1.64 -4.92 1.82
C CYS A 110 -2.90 -5.77 1.82
N ALA A 111 -3.07 -6.66 0.85
CA ALA A 111 -4.06 -7.73 0.92
C ALA A 111 -3.37 -9.09 0.97
N THR A 112 -3.93 -10.02 1.74
CA THR A 112 -3.48 -11.42 1.81
C THR A 112 -4.62 -12.36 1.37
N THR A 113 -4.25 -13.42 0.68
CA THR A 113 -5.12 -14.56 0.36
C THR A 113 -5.07 -15.64 1.44
N HIS A 114 -4.04 -15.63 2.29
CA HIS A 114 -3.90 -16.54 3.41
C HIS A 114 -4.65 -16.00 4.64
N GLY A 115 -5.59 -16.80 5.14
CA GLY A 115 -6.25 -16.53 6.43
C GLY A 115 -5.35 -16.82 7.64
N ALA A 116 -4.21 -17.47 7.41
CA ALA A 116 -3.22 -17.76 8.44
C ALA A 116 -2.47 -16.48 8.78
N ILE A 117 -2.50 -16.18 10.06
CA ILE A 117 -1.84 -15.06 10.67
C ILE A 117 -0.32 -15.27 10.56
N TYR A 118 0.38 -14.43 9.80
CA TYR A 118 1.84 -14.34 9.89
C TYR A 118 2.19 -13.75 11.26
N GLU A 119 2.55 -14.58 12.24
CA GLU A 119 2.86 -14.17 13.63
C GLU A 119 3.87 -13.01 13.67
N ASP A 120 4.87 -13.03 12.80
CA ASP A 120 5.92 -11.99 12.73
C ASP A 120 5.42 -10.64 12.19
N ASN A 121 4.31 -10.59 11.45
CA ASN A 121 3.80 -9.36 10.84
C ASN A 121 2.71 -8.67 11.68
N MET A 122 2.04 -9.40 12.58
CA MET A 122 0.90 -8.87 13.34
C MET A 122 1.24 -7.69 14.23
N SER A 123 2.40 -7.69 14.87
CA SER A 123 2.79 -6.59 15.76
C SER A 123 3.06 -5.29 14.98
N ARG A 124 3.22 -5.37 13.66
CA ARG A 124 3.52 -4.26 12.76
C ARG A 124 2.31 -3.77 11.97
N LEU A 125 1.25 -4.58 11.87
CA LEU A 125 0.11 -4.34 11.00
C LEU A 125 -1.21 -4.44 11.77
N PHE A 126 -2.11 -3.48 11.58
CA PHE A 126 -3.49 -3.66 12.02
C PHE A 126 -4.31 -4.37 10.94
N ILE A 127 -5.25 -5.21 11.36
CA ILE A 127 -6.04 -6.05 10.44
C ILE A 127 -7.35 -5.34 10.08
N ILE A 128 -7.68 -5.34 8.79
CA ILE A 128 -8.96 -4.90 8.24
C ILE A 128 -9.65 -6.14 7.68
N ALA A 129 -10.70 -6.60 8.34
CA ALA A 129 -11.54 -7.68 7.83
C ALA A 129 -12.54 -7.13 6.79
N VAL A 130 -12.68 -7.83 5.67
CA VAL A 130 -13.73 -7.53 4.69
C VAL A 130 -15.09 -7.96 5.24
N ASP A 131 -16.11 -7.12 5.06
CA ASP A 131 -17.49 -7.47 5.41
C ASP A 131 -18.08 -8.42 4.35
N GLU A 132 -18.18 -9.69 4.71
CA GLU A 132 -18.71 -10.78 3.88
C GLU A 132 -20.17 -11.13 4.23
N SER A 133 -20.87 -10.25 4.94
CA SER A 133 -22.27 -10.45 5.32
C SER A 133 -23.21 -10.48 4.12
N LYS A 134 -24.39 -11.10 4.31
CA LYS A 134 -25.44 -11.13 3.29
C LYS A 134 -25.99 -9.72 3.05
N GLU A 135 -26.12 -8.94 4.10
CA GLU A 135 -26.58 -7.55 4.07
C GLU A 135 -25.65 -6.69 3.23
N GLN A 136 -24.33 -6.86 3.36
CA GLN A 136 -23.37 -6.17 2.52
C GLN A 136 -23.45 -6.61 1.06
N THR A 137 -23.66 -7.90 0.81
CA THR A 137 -23.88 -8.43 -0.54
C THR A 137 -25.12 -7.81 -1.19
N GLU A 138 -26.23 -7.71 -0.46
CA GLU A 138 -27.47 -7.07 -0.92
C GLU A 138 -27.25 -5.58 -1.25
N ARG A 139 -26.53 -4.83 -0.41
CA ARG A 139 -26.17 -3.43 -0.67
C ARG A 139 -25.35 -3.28 -1.95
N ILE A 140 -24.38 -4.17 -2.17
CA ILE A 140 -23.57 -4.18 -3.40
C ILE A 140 -24.47 -4.42 -4.62
N MET A 141 -25.35 -5.43 -4.56
CA MET A 141 -26.27 -5.75 -5.65
C MET A 141 -27.22 -4.60 -5.98
N GLN A 142 -27.78 -3.95 -4.95
CA GLN A 142 -28.64 -2.77 -5.10
C GLN A 142 -27.89 -1.63 -5.79
N TYR A 143 -26.68 -1.30 -5.33
CA TYR A 143 -25.85 -0.26 -5.94
C TYR A 143 -25.50 -0.60 -7.40
N GLN A 144 -25.10 -1.84 -7.70
CA GLN A 144 -24.78 -2.27 -9.08
C GLN A 144 -26.00 -2.14 -10.00
N SER A 145 -27.21 -2.46 -9.51
CA SER A 145 -28.46 -2.28 -10.27
C SER A 145 -28.78 -0.81 -10.55
N LEU A 146 -28.62 0.07 -9.55
CA LEU A 146 -28.76 1.52 -9.73
C LEU A 146 -27.73 2.10 -10.71
N ALA A 147 -26.49 1.59 -10.66
CA ALA A 147 -25.45 2.01 -11.59
C ALA A 147 -25.72 1.54 -13.02
N ALA A 148 -26.21 0.32 -13.20
CA ALA A 148 -26.56 -0.24 -14.51
C ALA A 148 -27.77 0.46 -15.14
N SER A 149 -28.73 0.91 -14.32
CA SER A 149 -29.89 1.68 -14.79
C SER A 149 -29.59 3.16 -15.05
N GLY A 150 -28.36 3.62 -14.78
CA GLY A 150 -27.95 5.03 -14.95
C GLY A 150 -28.48 5.98 -13.87
N ILE A 151 -29.08 5.44 -12.80
CA ILE A 151 -29.60 6.22 -11.67
C ILE A 151 -28.44 6.65 -10.75
N ALA A 152 -27.38 5.85 -10.65
CA ALA A 152 -26.23 6.20 -9.84
C ALA A 152 -25.47 7.41 -10.40
N ASP A 153 -25.26 8.40 -9.52
CA ASP A 153 -24.59 9.65 -9.85
C ASP A 153 -23.06 9.50 -9.78
N LYS A 154 -22.48 9.06 -10.91
CA LYS A 154 -21.02 8.86 -11.01
C LYS A 154 -20.24 10.18 -10.91
N GLU A 155 -20.83 11.30 -11.26
CA GLU A 155 -20.19 12.61 -11.14
C GLU A 155 -20.05 12.98 -9.66
N LYS A 156 -21.08 12.78 -8.84
CA LYS A 156 -20.95 12.97 -7.38
C LYS A 156 -19.88 12.09 -6.75
N GLU A 157 -19.73 10.85 -7.19
CA GLU A 157 -18.64 9.98 -6.68
C GLU A 157 -17.25 10.52 -7.04
N LYS A 158 -17.11 11.08 -8.24
CA LYS A 158 -15.87 11.70 -8.70
C LYS A 158 -15.58 12.97 -7.90
N GLU A 159 -16.56 13.84 -7.72
CA GLU A 159 -16.45 15.06 -6.91
C GLU A 159 -16.07 14.72 -5.46
N ALA A 160 -16.73 13.73 -4.85
CA ALA A 160 -16.42 13.28 -3.49
C ALA A 160 -15.00 12.73 -3.38
N ARG A 161 -14.54 11.96 -4.39
CA ARG A 161 -13.16 11.48 -4.46
C ARG A 161 -12.17 12.63 -4.54
N GLU A 162 -12.38 13.58 -5.44
CA GLU A 162 -11.49 14.74 -5.61
C GLU A 162 -11.44 15.60 -4.35
N PHE A 163 -12.58 15.81 -3.70
CA PHE A 163 -12.67 16.50 -2.42
C PHE A 163 -11.82 15.81 -1.35
N LEU A 164 -11.98 14.50 -1.16
CA LEU A 164 -11.19 13.73 -0.19
C LEU A 164 -9.70 13.78 -0.48
N GLN A 165 -9.30 13.63 -1.75
CA GLN A 165 -7.91 13.76 -2.15
C GLN A 165 -7.35 15.15 -1.79
N ASN A 166 -8.10 16.21 -2.05
CA ASN A 166 -7.68 17.57 -1.71
C ASN A 166 -7.60 17.80 -0.20
N CYS A 167 -8.52 17.27 0.59
CA CYS A 167 -8.43 17.28 2.05
C CYS A 167 -7.13 16.64 2.53
N ILE A 168 -6.77 15.46 2.00
CA ILE A 168 -5.54 14.74 2.36
C ILE A 168 -4.28 15.50 1.92
N ARG A 169 -4.30 16.18 0.76
CA ARG A 169 -3.17 17.03 0.31
C ARG A 169 -2.88 18.15 1.30
N MET A 170 -3.95 18.74 1.83
CA MET A 170 -3.91 19.90 2.73
C MET A 170 -3.57 19.56 4.18
N LEU A 171 -3.53 18.27 4.55
CA LEU A 171 -3.10 17.85 5.88
C LEU A 171 -1.67 18.33 6.13
N LYS A 172 -1.52 19.07 7.23
CA LYS A 172 -0.22 19.53 7.74
C LYS A 172 0.12 18.77 9.01
N PRO A 173 1.40 18.44 9.24
CA PRO A 173 1.83 17.95 10.53
C PRO A 173 1.52 19.03 11.59
N LEU A 174 0.77 18.65 12.61
CA LEU A 174 0.56 19.45 13.82
C LEU A 174 1.33 18.77 14.95
N GLU A 175 2.00 19.56 15.78
CA GLU A 175 2.52 19.05 17.05
C GLU A 175 1.31 18.76 17.95
N VAL A 176 1.26 17.54 18.47
CA VAL A 176 0.22 17.06 19.39
C VAL A 176 0.89 16.69 20.70
#